data_AF-A0A177ENR5-F1
#
_entry.id   AF-A0A177ENR5-F1
#
_cell.length_a   1.000
_cell.length_b   1.000
_cell.length_c   1.000
_cell.angle_alpha   90.00
_cell.angle_beta   90.00
_cell.angle_gamma   90.00
#
_symmetry.space_group_name_H-M   'P 1'
#
loop_
_entity.id
_entity.type
_entity.pdbx_description
1 polymer ?
#
loop_
_entity_poly.entity_id
_entity_poly.type
_entity_poly.pdbx_seq_one_letter_code
_entity_poly.pdbx_strand_id
1 'polypeptide(L)'
;MTSYIDKKKFKYKKMKKLAMKNEKTNDALTNLTNNIYCVQTYEWNTYIHETGSDWNESSIKEKSSKQTSMIIDIIKEVAEELDSENKKEAFYRLMENNHIIMANIFMIRKEFYTISIDILCNSISMPKLDAKITAKDAMIKLCKLTQSRKCSRLQRALDILVKHGSNLIIKNENGIDQSNASKLGITNDDIYSLRLLTEISKWNRQELSEFLIYSIYGSIFSCTKNNIPTNPCFPIYNLYVTVFDMAIYINKNEINIEEYKKIAKEKIKEALDDLKAIKSLSISNTVLDSKIYNDIEKTNNFNVQMFIANLIPYYVAPIHSFIATINQPNGLFNMQSIKNKFVNIVGSETTLILLGVCIVCVNLSSYLKLRQNIQ
;
A
#
# COMPACT_ATOMS: atom_id res chain seq x y z
N MET A 1 -12.14 -12.82 35.21
CA MET A 1 -12.13 -11.90 34.05
C MET A 1 -10.78 -11.20 33.83
N THR A 2 -9.98 -11.00 34.87
CA THR A 2 -8.65 -10.37 34.82
C THR A 2 -7.55 -11.23 34.15
N SER A 3 -7.64 -12.57 34.19
CA SER A 3 -6.59 -13.45 33.62
C SER A 3 -6.66 -13.66 32.09
N TYR A 4 -7.73 -13.20 31.43
CA TYR A 4 -7.89 -13.31 29.97
C TYR A 4 -7.26 -12.13 29.21
N ILE A 5 -7.19 -10.95 29.84
CA ILE A 5 -6.61 -9.74 29.27
C ILE A 5 -5.07 -9.79 29.32
N ASP A 6 -4.50 -10.35 30.39
CA ASP A 6 -3.04 -10.47 30.52
C ASP A 6 -2.42 -11.50 29.56
N LYS A 7 -3.16 -12.56 29.20
CA LYS A 7 -2.74 -13.52 28.16
C LYS A 7 -2.68 -12.88 26.77
N LYS A 8 -3.56 -11.91 26.44
CA LYS A 8 -3.48 -11.14 25.17
C LYS A 8 -2.31 -10.14 25.18
N LYS A 9 -2.00 -9.53 26.33
CA LYS A 9 -0.88 -8.56 26.50
C LYS A 9 0.50 -9.20 26.28
N PHE A 10 0.72 -10.42 26.79
CA PHE A 10 1.98 -11.15 26.60
C PHE A 10 2.18 -11.62 25.14
N LYS A 11 1.07 -11.89 24.44
CA LYS A 11 1.00 -12.41 23.07
C LYS A 11 1.43 -11.38 22.02
N TYR A 12 1.05 -10.11 22.20
CA TYR A 12 1.42 -9.01 21.29
C TYR A 12 2.91 -8.64 21.37
N LYS A 13 3.48 -8.70 22.59
CA LYS A 13 4.92 -8.43 22.82
C LYS A 13 5.81 -9.50 22.16
N LYS A 14 5.34 -10.75 22.06
CA LYS A 14 6.01 -11.85 21.36
C LYS A 14 5.92 -11.74 19.84
N MET A 15 4.81 -11.23 19.30
CA MET A 15 4.62 -10.98 17.85
C MET A 15 5.60 -9.91 17.32
N LYS A 16 5.79 -8.80 18.06
CA LYS A 16 6.77 -7.76 17.70
C LYS A 16 8.21 -8.29 17.70
N LYS A 17 8.53 -9.23 18.59
CA LYS A 17 9.88 -9.80 18.74
C LYS A 17 10.23 -10.84 17.65
N LEU A 18 9.22 -11.52 17.08
CA LEU A 18 9.40 -12.45 15.96
C LEU A 18 9.52 -11.72 14.62
N ALA A 19 8.78 -10.62 14.42
CA ALA A 19 8.93 -9.75 13.25
C ALA A 19 10.29 -9.03 13.21
N MET A 20 10.93 -8.81 14.36
CA MET A 20 12.22 -8.13 14.49
C MET A 20 13.46 -9.04 14.31
N LYS A 21 13.29 -10.34 14.08
CA LYS A 21 14.44 -11.27 13.94
C LYS A 21 14.86 -11.54 12.49
N ASN A 22 14.24 -10.88 11.50
CA ASN A 22 14.69 -10.93 10.11
C ASN A 22 15.69 -9.80 9.85
N GLU A 23 16.86 -10.20 9.34
CA GLU A 23 17.98 -9.37 8.92
C GLU A 23 17.53 -8.13 8.14
N LYS A 24 17.96 -6.95 8.60
CA LYS A 24 17.98 -5.64 7.92
C LYS A 24 17.13 -5.56 6.65
N THR A 25 15.83 -5.83 6.79
CA THR A 25 14.90 -5.77 5.68
C THR A 25 14.67 -4.31 5.35
N ASN A 26 14.71 -4.02 4.06
CA ASN A 26 14.21 -2.78 3.49
C ASN A 26 12.87 -2.39 4.15
N ASP A 27 12.78 -1.18 4.70
CA ASP A 27 11.59 -0.71 5.44
C ASP A 27 10.29 -0.91 4.64
N ALA A 28 10.36 -0.80 3.30
CA ALA A 28 9.20 -0.92 2.41
C ALA A 28 8.55 -2.32 2.44
N LEU A 29 9.35 -3.39 2.42
CA LEU A 29 8.80 -4.75 2.45
C LEU A 29 8.30 -5.15 3.85
N THR A 30 8.73 -4.45 4.90
CA THR A 30 8.34 -4.78 6.28
C THR A 30 6.84 -4.56 6.51
N ASN A 31 6.29 -3.44 6.02
CA ASN A 31 4.86 -3.16 6.15
C ASN A 31 4.01 -4.13 5.32
N LEU A 32 4.42 -4.37 4.07
CA LEU A 32 3.75 -5.35 3.20
C LEU A 32 3.76 -6.76 3.82
N THR A 33 4.90 -7.20 4.35
CA THR A 33 5.04 -8.50 5.04
C THR A 33 4.06 -8.62 6.20
N ASN A 34 4.03 -7.62 7.09
CA ASN A 34 3.13 -7.61 8.24
C ASN A 34 1.66 -7.61 7.83
N ASN A 35 1.34 -6.90 6.75
CA ASN A 35 0.01 -6.80 6.20
C ASN A 35 -0.46 -8.14 5.61
N ILE A 36 0.34 -8.77 4.75
CA ILE A 36 0.05 -10.10 4.19
C ILE A 36 -0.09 -11.14 5.31
N TYR A 37 0.79 -11.11 6.30
CA TYR A 37 0.71 -12.03 7.45
C TYR A 37 -0.60 -11.86 8.23
N CYS A 38 -1.08 -10.62 8.40
CA CYS A 38 -2.35 -10.34 9.05
C CYS A 38 -3.53 -10.91 8.25
N VAL A 39 -3.53 -10.73 6.92
CA VAL A 39 -4.56 -11.30 6.03
C VAL A 39 -4.54 -12.82 6.13
N GLN A 40 -3.37 -13.45 5.96
CA GLN A 40 -3.22 -14.91 6.03
C GLN A 40 -3.65 -15.50 7.37
N THR A 41 -3.32 -14.83 8.48
CA THR A 41 -3.76 -15.26 9.81
C THR A 41 -5.29 -15.26 9.90
N TYR A 42 -5.95 -14.23 9.36
CA TYR A 42 -7.40 -14.17 9.33
C TYR A 42 -7.99 -15.28 8.45
N GLU A 43 -7.50 -15.42 7.23
CA GLU A 43 -7.97 -16.42 6.26
C GLU A 43 -7.91 -17.84 6.84
N TRP A 44 -6.76 -18.24 7.41
CA TRP A 44 -6.62 -19.54 8.06
C TRP A 44 -7.57 -19.70 9.26
N ASN A 45 -7.73 -18.68 10.10
CA ASN A 45 -8.69 -18.73 11.21
C ASN A 45 -10.13 -18.95 10.71
N THR A 46 -10.55 -18.20 9.69
CA THR A 46 -11.88 -18.33 9.09
C THR A 46 -12.10 -19.72 8.54
N TYR A 47 -11.16 -20.25 7.76
CA TYR A 47 -11.23 -21.60 7.21
C TYR A 47 -11.36 -22.68 8.30
N ILE A 48 -10.60 -22.55 9.39
CA ILE A 48 -10.65 -23.50 10.51
C ILE A 48 -12.02 -23.47 11.19
N HIS A 49 -12.57 -22.27 11.43
CA HIS A 49 -13.90 -22.12 12.00
C HIS A 49 -14.99 -22.68 11.09
N GLU A 50 -14.88 -22.50 9.78
CA GLU A 50 -15.83 -23.03 8.79
C GLU A 50 -15.78 -24.57 8.67
N THR A 51 -14.59 -25.16 8.80
CA THR A 51 -14.38 -26.61 8.65
C THR A 51 -14.49 -27.40 9.96
N GLY A 52 -14.54 -26.71 11.11
CA GLY A 52 -14.54 -27.36 12.43
C GLY A 52 -13.22 -28.08 12.74
N SER A 53 -12.11 -27.68 12.11
CA SER A 53 -10.81 -28.32 12.29
C SER A 53 -10.18 -27.98 13.65
N ASP A 54 -9.56 -28.93 14.33
CA ASP A 54 -8.91 -28.73 15.65
C ASP A 54 -7.51 -28.11 15.56
N TRP A 55 -7.30 -27.21 14.61
CA TRP A 55 -6.01 -26.59 14.42
C TRP A 55 -5.74 -25.58 15.53
N ASN A 56 -4.65 -25.82 16.26
CA ASN A 56 -4.22 -24.89 17.28
C ASN A 56 -3.63 -23.61 16.65
N GLU A 57 -3.56 -22.57 17.48
CA GLU A 57 -3.07 -21.26 17.06
C GLU A 57 -1.62 -21.28 16.52
N SER A 58 -0.78 -22.23 16.94
CA SER A 58 0.59 -22.35 16.44
C SER A 58 0.61 -22.74 14.96
N SER A 59 -0.24 -23.69 14.57
CA SER A 59 -0.36 -24.15 13.18
C SER A 59 -0.81 -23.03 12.24
N ILE A 60 -1.75 -22.19 12.69
CA ILE A 60 -2.23 -21.02 11.94
C ILE A 60 -1.08 -20.04 11.69
N LYS A 61 -0.30 -19.75 12.73
CA LYS A 61 0.85 -18.83 12.61
C LYS A 61 1.90 -19.39 11.68
N GLU A 62 2.26 -20.66 11.83
CA GLU A 62 3.27 -21.30 10.99
C GLU A 62 2.89 -21.24 9.51
N LYS A 63 1.64 -21.62 9.18
CA LYS A 63 1.14 -21.57 7.80
C LYS A 63 1.05 -20.16 7.26
N SER A 64 0.57 -19.22 8.07
CA SER A 64 0.49 -17.81 7.69
C SER A 64 1.88 -17.22 7.43
N SER A 65 2.87 -17.56 8.28
CA SER A 65 4.26 -17.17 8.10
C SER A 65 4.86 -17.78 6.84
N LYS A 66 4.66 -19.08 6.59
CA LYS A 66 5.16 -19.78 5.40
C LYS A 66 4.61 -19.16 4.12
N GLN A 67 3.31 -18.91 4.06
CA GLN A 67 2.67 -18.28 2.90
C GLN A 67 3.15 -16.83 2.72
N THR A 68 3.28 -16.07 3.80
CA THR A 68 3.80 -14.69 3.74
C THR A 68 5.23 -14.67 3.20
N SER A 69 6.12 -15.49 3.75
CA SER A 69 7.51 -15.57 3.27
C SER A 69 7.57 -15.93 1.80
N MET A 70 6.79 -16.92 1.37
CA MET A 70 6.71 -17.32 -0.03
C MET A 70 6.33 -16.14 -0.96
N ILE A 71 5.33 -15.34 -0.59
CA ILE A 71 4.91 -14.19 -1.40
C ILE A 71 6.04 -13.15 -1.47
N ILE A 72 6.68 -12.86 -0.34
CA ILE A 72 7.78 -11.89 -0.26
C ILE A 72 9.00 -12.38 -1.04
N ASP A 73 9.32 -13.67 -1.01
CA ASP A 73 10.42 -14.28 -1.74
C ASP A 73 10.17 -14.19 -3.24
N ILE A 74 8.94 -14.49 -3.73
CA ILE A 74 8.58 -14.30 -5.13
C ILE A 74 8.77 -12.83 -5.56
N ILE A 75 8.32 -11.86 -4.76
CA ILE A 75 8.50 -10.43 -5.05
C ILE A 75 9.99 -10.08 -5.14
N LYS A 76 10.82 -10.58 -4.22
CA LYS A 76 12.27 -10.35 -4.23
C LYS A 76 12.93 -10.99 -5.45
N GLU A 77 12.59 -12.23 -5.77
CA GLU A 77 13.12 -12.94 -6.93
C GLU A 77 12.80 -12.23 -8.25
N VAL A 78 11.57 -11.74 -8.44
CA VAL A 78 11.22 -10.97 -9.64
C VAL A 78 11.95 -9.62 -9.66
N ALA A 79 12.20 -9.00 -8.50
CA ALA A 79 12.98 -7.77 -8.42
C ALA A 79 14.45 -7.95 -8.85
N GLU A 80 15.01 -9.17 -8.82
CA GLU A 80 16.37 -9.44 -9.33
C GLU A 80 16.48 -9.24 -10.86
N GLU A 81 15.35 -9.14 -11.57
CA GLU A 81 15.33 -8.73 -12.98
C GLU A 81 15.54 -7.22 -13.18
N LEU A 82 15.76 -6.48 -12.10
CA LEU A 82 16.12 -5.08 -12.08
C LEU A 82 17.61 -4.94 -11.77
N ASP A 83 18.32 -4.31 -12.70
CA ASP A 83 19.77 -4.13 -12.70
C ASP A 83 20.35 -3.18 -11.65
N SER A 84 19.51 -2.56 -10.81
CA SER A 84 20.00 -1.64 -9.76
C SER A 84 19.10 -1.62 -8.52
N GLU A 85 19.74 -1.42 -7.37
CA GLU A 85 19.06 -1.36 -6.06
C GLU A 85 18.02 -0.23 -5.97
N ASN A 86 18.24 0.89 -6.66
CA ASN A 86 17.23 1.96 -6.70
C ASN A 86 15.94 1.53 -7.42
N LYS A 87 16.06 0.71 -8.48
CA LYS A 87 14.90 0.17 -9.19
C LYS A 87 14.19 -0.89 -8.36
N LYS A 88 14.95 -1.77 -7.69
CA LYS A 88 14.41 -2.76 -6.74
C LYS A 88 13.65 -2.07 -5.60
N GLU A 89 14.22 -1.04 -4.99
CA GLU A 89 13.57 -0.20 -3.99
C GLU A 89 12.25 0.40 -4.50
N ALA A 90 12.26 0.96 -5.71
CA ALA A 90 11.05 1.53 -6.31
C ALA A 90 9.97 0.47 -6.54
N PHE A 91 10.36 -0.74 -6.96
CA PHE A 91 9.45 -1.87 -7.13
C PHE A 91 8.88 -2.33 -5.78
N TYR A 92 9.70 -2.42 -4.73
CA TYR A 92 9.21 -2.77 -3.40
C TYR A 92 8.24 -1.73 -2.82
N ARG A 93 8.52 -0.44 -3.02
CA ARG A 93 7.58 0.64 -2.66
C ARG A 93 6.30 0.60 -3.47
N LEU A 94 6.37 0.18 -4.73
CA LEU A 94 5.17 -0.04 -5.54
C LEU A 94 4.32 -1.15 -4.90
N MET A 95 4.91 -2.28 -4.50
CA MET A 95 4.19 -3.35 -3.82
C MET A 95 3.61 -2.92 -2.46
N GLU A 96 4.36 -2.16 -1.68
CA GLU A 96 3.90 -1.63 -0.39
C GLU A 96 2.67 -0.73 -0.54
N ASN A 97 2.61 0.04 -1.63
CA ASN A 97 1.47 0.91 -1.96
C ASN A 97 0.26 0.16 -2.54
N ASN A 98 0.21 -1.16 -2.40
CA ASN A 98 -1.00 -1.93 -2.70
C ASN A 98 -2.07 -1.69 -1.62
N HIS A 99 -2.85 -0.62 -1.82
CA HIS A 99 -3.93 -0.24 -0.90
C HIS A 99 -5.07 -1.26 -0.80
N ILE A 100 -5.19 -2.21 -1.74
CA ILE A 100 -6.21 -3.28 -1.68
C ILE A 100 -5.97 -4.13 -0.44
N ILE A 101 -4.72 -4.51 -0.18
CA ILE A 101 -4.34 -5.29 1.01
C ILE A 101 -4.65 -4.49 2.28
N MET A 102 -4.33 -3.20 2.31
CA MET A 102 -4.58 -2.37 3.50
C MET A 102 -6.08 -2.19 3.77
N ALA A 103 -6.89 -1.98 2.75
CA ALA A 103 -8.35 -1.89 2.89
C ALA A 103 -8.94 -3.21 3.40
N ASN A 104 -8.42 -4.34 2.92
CA ASN A 104 -8.79 -5.66 3.41
C ASN A 104 -8.48 -5.83 4.91
N ILE A 105 -7.28 -5.43 5.34
CA ILE A 105 -6.85 -5.48 6.74
C ILE A 105 -7.65 -4.52 7.62
N PHE A 106 -7.97 -3.32 7.12
CA PHE A 106 -8.84 -2.39 7.82
C PHE A 106 -10.17 -3.07 8.18
N MET A 107 -10.76 -3.79 7.24
CA MET A 107 -12.01 -4.52 7.47
C MET A 107 -11.85 -5.73 8.40
N ILE A 108 -10.76 -6.50 8.26
CA ILE A 108 -10.43 -7.60 9.19
C ILE A 108 -10.29 -7.09 10.63
N ARG A 109 -9.63 -5.95 10.81
CA ARG A 109 -9.30 -5.36 12.12
C ARG A 109 -10.18 -4.15 12.45
N LYS A 110 -11.40 -4.11 11.92
CA LYS A 110 -12.28 -2.95 11.99
C LYS A 110 -12.49 -2.47 13.42
N GLU A 111 -12.80 -3.38 14.35
CA GLU A 111 -12.98 -3.04 15.76
C GLU A 111 -11.74 -2.34 16.37
N PHE A 112 -10.56 -2.91 16.14
CA PHE A 112 -9.30 -2.32 16.61
C PHE A 112 -9.07 -0.92 16.01
N TYR A 113 -9.29 -0.75 14.71
CA TYR A 113 -9.08 0.53 14.06
C TYR A 113 -10.12 1.57 14.48
N THR A 114 -11.39 1.20 14.63
CA THR A 114 -12.43 2.08 15.15
C THR A 114 -12.05 2.61 16.53
N ILE A 115 -11.67 1.73 17.46
CA ILE A 115 -11.22 2.14 18.81
C ILE A 115 -10.00 3.05 18.74
N SER A 116 -9.02 2.70 17.91
CA SER A 116 -7.79 3.49 17.74
C SER A 116 -8.12 4.89 17.20
N ILE A 117 -9.00 4.99 16.21
CA ILE A 117 -9.42 6.24 15.58
C ILE A 117 -10.28 7.07 16.52
N ASP A 118 -11.12 6.46 17.35
CA ASP A 118 -11.87 7.14 18.41
C ASP A 118 -10.91 7.79 19.44
N ILE A 119 -9.84 7.09 19.83
CA ILE A 119 -8.80 7.66 20.70
C ILE A 119 -8.12 8.86 20.02
N LEU A 120 -7.82 8.78 18.72
CA LEU A 120 -7.29 9.92 17.96
C LEU A 120 -8.28 11.10 17.96
N CYS A 121 -9.55 10.86 17.65
CA CYS A 121 -10.59 11.88 17.63
C CYS A 121 -10.75 12.57 18.99
N ASN A 122 -10.79 11.80 20.07
CA ASN A 122 -10.93 12.32 21.43
C ASN A 122 -9.73 13.18 21.85
N SER A 123 -8.51 12.84 21.40
CA SER A 123 -7.29 13.59 21.73
C SER A 123 -7.27 15.02 21.18
N ILE A 124 -8.10 15.32 20.18
CA ILE A 124 -8.26 16.65 19.60
C ILE A 124 -9.70 17.19 19.74
N SER A 125 -10.49 16.57 20.62
CA SER A 125 -11.90 16.91 20.85
C SER A 125 -12.74 16.98 19.56
N MET A 126 -12.45 16.12 18.58
CA MET A 126 -13.15 16.13 17.29
C MET A 126 -14.60 15.68 17.48
N PRO A 127 -15.59 16.52 17.15
CA PRO A 127 -17.00 16.21 17.36
C PRO A 127 -17.42 15.02 16.53
N LYS A 128 -18.36 14.21 17.05
CA LYS A 128 -18.93 13.09 16.31
C LYS A 128 -19.46 13.53 14.95
N LEU A 129 -19.32 12.67 13.96
CA LEU A 129 -19.97 12.90 12.68
C LEU A 129 -21.47 13.01 12.94
N ASP A 130 -22.11 13.98 12.28
CA ASP A 130 -23.56 14.16 12.37
C ASP A 130 -24.23 12.81 12.08
N ALA A 131 -25.18 12.40 12.93
CA ALA A 131 -25.93 11.16 12.79
C ALA A 131 -26.65 11.05 11.43
N LYS A 132 -26.84 12.17 10.72
CA LYS A 132 -27.37 12.22 9.35
C LYS A 132 -26.39 11.80 8.27
N ILE A 133 -25.08 11.74 8.56
CA ILE A 133 -24.08 11.27 7.59
C ILE A 133 -24.25 9.77 7.41
N THR A 134 -24.75 9.36 6.24
CA THR A 134 -24.86 7.95 5.90
C THR A 134 -23.50 7.37 5.48
N ALA A 135 -23.38 6.04 5.45
CA ALA A 135 -22.19 5.38 4.90
C ALA A 135 -21.87 5.81 3.45
N LYS A 136 -22.92 6.09 2.64
CA LYS A 136 -22.76 6.64 1.29
C LYS A 136 -22.16 8.03 1.31
N ASP A 137 -22.67 8.92 2.16
CA ASP A 137 -22.13 10.26 2.31
C ASP A 137 -20.67 10.25 2.81
N ALA A 138 -20.34 9.34 3.73
CA ALA A 138 -18.98 9.14 4.21
C ALA A 138 -18.05 8.72 3.07
N MET A 139 -18.45 7.76 2.24
CA MET A 139 -17.68 7.32 1.08
C MET A 139 -17.50 8.42 0.04
N ILE A 140 -18.57 9.18 -0.27
CA ILE A 140 -18.49 10.33 -1.18
C ILE A 140 -17.51 11.37 -0.64
N LYS A 141 -17.50 11.62 0.68
CA LYS A 141 -16.51 12.48 1.32
C LYS A 141 -15.09 11.90 1.25
N LEU A 142 -14.91 10.58 1.41
CA LEU A 142 -13.60 9.92 1.25
C LEU A 142 -13.04 10.07 -0.17
N CYS A 143 -13.91 10.10 -1.19
CA CYS A 143 -13.49 10.33 -2.58
C CYS A 143 -13.09 11.79 -2.88
N LYS A 144 -13.35 12.74 -1.96
CA LYS A 144 -12.93 14.15 -2.10
C LYS A 144 -11.48 14.33 -1.70
N LEU A 145 -10.93 15.49 -2.07
CA LEU A 145 -9.60 15.91 -1.65
C LEU A 145 -9.53 16.21 -0.15
N THR A 146 -8.33 16.02 0.40
CA THR A 146 -7.92 16.57 1.69
C THR A 146 -7.93 18.10 1.68
N GLN A 147 -7.86 18.74 2.85
CA GLN A 147 -7.73 20.20 2.94
C GLN A 147 -6.50 20.73 2.19
N SER A 148 -5.40 19.98 2.23
CA SER A 148 -4.17 20.31 1.51
C SER A 148 -4.30 20.19 -0.01
N ARG A 149 -5.34 19.50 -0.51
CA ARG A 149 -5.55 19.15 -1.92
C ARG A 149 -4.41 18.35 -2.55
N LYS A 150 -3.55 17.72 -1.75
CA LYS A 150 -2.41 16.92 -2.25
C LYS A 150 -2.73 15.44 -2.48
N CYS A 151 -3.88 14.98 -2.01
CA CYS A 151 -4.37 13.61 -2.14
C CYS A 151 -5.87 13.55 -1.86
N SER A 152 -6.50 12.45 -2.28
CA SER A 152 -7.84 12.10 -1.82
C SER A 152 -7.82 11.67 -0.36
N ARG A 153 -8.96 11.81 0.32
CA ARG A 153 -9.10 11.40 1.73
C ARG A 153 -8.99 9.90 1.91
N LEU A 154 -9.54 9.11 0.97
CA LEU A 154 -9.43 7.66 0.97
C LEU A 154 -7.98 7.20 0.89
N GLN A 155 -7.24 7.71 -0.10
CA GLN A 155 -5.83 7.39 -0.25
C GLN A 155 -5.05 7.78 1.00
N ARG A 156 -5.27 8.99 1.51
CA ARG A 156 -4.57 9.48 2.70
C ARG A 156 -4.83 8.62 3.93
N ALA A 157 -6.07 8.21 4.15
CA ALA A 157 -6.43 7.32 5.24
C ALA A 157 -5.72 5.96 5.09
N LEU A 158 -5.73 5.37 3.90
CA LEU A 158 -5.05 4.09 3.64
C LEU A 158 -3.53 4.22 3.76
N ASP A 159 -2.91 5.29 3.29
CA ASP A 159 -1.47 5.57 3.45
C ASP A 159 -1.06 5.62 4.93
N ILE A 160 -1.87 6.28 5.76
CA ILE A 160 -1.64 6.34 7.21
C ILE A 160 -1.72 4.94 7.81
N LEU A 161 -2.71 4.15 7.41
CA LEU A 161 -2.85 2.77 7.89
C LEU A 161 -1.71 1.87 7.44
N VAL A 162 -1.24 1.98 6.18
CA VAL A 162 -0.06 1.24 5.69
C VAL A 162 1.17 1.59 6.51
N LYS A 163 1.44 2.89 6.70
CA LYS A 163 2.67 3.37 7.31
C LYS A 163 2.72 3.21 8.82
N HIS A 164 1.57 3.37 9.49
CA HIS A 164 1.52 3.43 10.95
C HIS A 164 0.75 2.28 11.58
N GLY A 165 -0.23 1.69 10.89
CA GLY A 165 -0.95 0.48 11.31
C GLY A 165 -1.37 0.51 12.78
N SER A 166 -0.80 -0.38 13.59
CA SER A 166 -1.13 -0.47 15.02
C SER A 166 -0.47 0.60 15.89
N ASN A 167 0.47 1.38 15.36
CA ASN A 167 1.17 2.44 16.08
C ASN A 167 0.36 3.75 16.16
N LEU A 168 -0.86 3.80 15.60
CA LEU A 168 -1.77 4.94 15.75
C LEU A 168 -2.03 5.29 17.23
N ILE A 169 -2.00 4.28 18.09
CA ILE A 169 -2.08 4.41 19.53
C ILE A 169 -0.82 3.80 20.18
N ILE A 170 -0.45 4.34 21.34
CA ILE A 170 0.64 3.85 22.18
C ILE A 170 0.15 3.67 23.60
N LYS A 171 0.82 2.82 24.38
CA LYS A 171 0.54 2.67 25.81
C LYS A 171 1.40 3.60 26.63
N ASN A 172 0.80 4.29 27.58
CA ASN A 172 1.54 5.00 28.62
C ASN A 172 2.13 4.02 29.66
N GLU A 173 2.81 4.56 30.67
CA GLU A 173 3.44 3.79 31.75
C GLU A 173 2.44 2.94 32.53
N ASN A 174 1.20 3.42 32.64
CA ASN A 174 0.08 2.70 33.27
C ASN A 174 -0.58 1.66 32.34
N GLY A 175 -0.11 1.53 31.10
CA GLY A 175 -0.64 0.60 30.12
C GLY A 175 -1.95 1.02 29.45
N ILE A 176 -2.35 2.29 29.61
CA ILE A 176 -3.55 2.90 29.02
C ILE A 176 -3.21 3.38 27.61
N ASP A 177 -4.10 3.11 26.66
CA ASP A 177 -3.94 3.52 25.27
C ASP A 177 -4.12 5.04 25.13
N GLN A 178 -3.19 5.66 24.40
CA GLN A 178 -3.13 7.09 24.14
C GLN A 178 -2.86 7.33 22.64
N SER A 179 -3.33 8.48 22.15
CA SER A 179 -3.08 8.94 20.79
C SER A 179 -1.59 9.10 20.52
N ASN A 180 -1.12 8.58 19.38
CA ASN A 180 0.24 8.77 18.90
C ASN A 180 0.31 9.78 17.74
N ALA A 181 -0.80 10.49 17.43
CA ALA A 181 -0.93 11.30 16.21
C ALA A 181 0.19 12.33 16.05
N SER A 182 0.51 13.07 17.13
CA SER A 182 1.54 14.12 17.12
C SER A 182 2.92 13.57 16.76
N LYS A 183 3.35 12.45 17.37
CA LYS A 183 4.65 11.81 17.07
C LYS A 183 4.72 11.25 15.67
N LEU A 184 3.57 10.86 15.10
CA LEU A 184 3.47 10.33 13.74
C LEU A 184 3.27 11.42 12.67
N GLY A 185 3.13 12.69 13.06
CA GLY A 185 2.84 13.79 12.13
C GLY A 185 1.46 13.68 11.48
N ILE A 186 0.49 13.07 12.16
CA ILE A 186 -0.89 12.93 11.69
C ILE A 186 -1.66 14.21 12.07
N THR A 187 -2.22 14.88 11.07
CA THR A 187 -2.95 16.15 11.24
C THR A 187 -4.42 15.95 11.63
N ASN A 188 -5.12 17.01 12.03
CA ASN A 188 -6.56 16.94 12.30
C ASN A 188 -7.37 16.55 11.05
N ASP A 189 -6.96 17.00 9.86
CA ASP A 189 -7.61 16.63 8.59
C ASP A 189 -7.39 15.15 8.23
N ASP A 190 -6.25 14.60 8.63
CA ASP A 190 -5.95 13.18 8.51
C ASP A 190 -6.84 12.34 9.43
N ILE A 191 -6.99 12.77 10.70
CA ILE A 191 -7.89 12.12 11.68
C ILE A 191 -9.33 12.15 11.18
N TYR A 192 -9.76 13.27 10.57
CA TYR A 192 -11.09 13.35 9.96
C TYR A 192 -11.26 12.36 8.79
N SER A 193 -10.22 12.18 7.97
CA SER A 193 -10.25 11.19 6.88
C SER A 193 -10.32 9.75 7.40
N LEU A 194 -9.56 9.42 8.44
CA LEU A 194 -9.65 8.14 9.16
C LEU A 194 -11.03 7.93 9.77
N ARG A 195 -11.62 8.97 10.35
CA ARG A 195 -12.97 8.92 10.91
C ARG A 195 -14.03 8.64 9.84
N LEU A 196 -13.93 9.24 8.67
CA LEU A 196 -14.86 8.91 7.57
C LEU A 196 -14.72 7.42 7.17
N LEU A 197 -13.51 6.87 7.21
CA LEU A 197 -13.26 5.45 6.92
C LEU A 197 -13.92 4.51 7.93
N THR A 198 -14.13 4.92 9.19
CA THR A 198 -14.87 4.08 10.16
C THR A 198 -16.37 4.04 9.88
N GLU A 199 -16.92 5.02 9.15
CA GLU A 199 -18.36 5.13 8.86
C GLU A 199 -18.82 4.36 7.60
N ILE A 200 -17.90 3.80 6.81
CA ILE A 200 -18.26 3.01 5.61
C ILE A 200 -18.72 1.58 5.96
N SER A 201 -19.32 1.41 7.14
CA SER A 201 -19.65 0.14 7.77
C SER A 201 -20.70 -0.68 7.03
N LYS A 202 -21.43 -0.05 6.10
CA LYS A 202 -22.43 -0.67 5.23
C LYS A 202 -21.85 -1.79 4.37
N TRP A 203 -20.63 -1.61 3.88
CA TRP A 203 -20.01 -2.54 2.95
C TRP A 203 -19.08 -3.52 3.65
N ASN A 204 -18.96 -4.71 3.10
CA ASN A 204 -18.07 -5.74 3.58
C ASN A 204 -16.66 -5.62 2.97
N ARG A 205 -15.78 -6.53 3.39
CA ARG A 205 -14.38 -6.58 2.96
C ARG A 205 -14.20 -6.77 1.45
N GLN A 206 -15.01 -7.66 0.85
CA GLN A 206 -14.96 -7.94 -0.58
C GLN A 206 -15.37 -6.70 -1.36
N GLU A 207 -16.49 -6.07 -0.99
CA GLU A 207 -17.01 -4.87 -1.67
C GLU A 207 -16.03 -3.69 -1.63
N LEU A 208 -15.30 -3.48 -0.52
CA LEU A 208 -14.25 -2.45 -0.44
C LEU A 208 -13.01 -2.79 -1.29
N SER A 209 -12.65 -4.08 -1.36
CA SER A 209 -11.53 -4.54 -2.19
C SER A 209 -11.88 -4.39 -3.68
N GLU A 210 -13.07 -4.81 -4.08
CA GLU A 210 -13.60 -4.67 -5.44
C GLU A 210 -13.70 -3.20 -5.88
N PHE A 211 -14.07 -2.30 -4.97
CA PHE A 211 -14.07 -0.87 -5.27
C PHE A 211 -12.67 -0.33 -5.63
N LEU A 212 -11.64 -0.75 -4.88
CA LEU A 212 -10.25 -0.38 -5.23
C LEU A 212 -9.79 -1.05 -6.52
N ILE A 213 -10.08 -2.33 -6.68
CA ILE A 213 -9.70 -3.14 -7.85
C ILE A 213 -10.31 -2.57 -9.13
N TYR A 214 -11.64 -2.46 -9.20
CA TYR A 214 -12.34 -2.08 -10.42
C TYR A 214 -12.42 -0.57 -10.57
N SER A 215 -13.00 0.13 -9.59
CA SER A 215 -13.34 1.54 -9.73
C SER A 215 -12.16 2.50 -9.57
N ILE A 216 -11.04 2.05 -9.00
CA ILE A 216 -9.81 2.86 -8.90
C ILE A 216 -8.71 2.33 -9.82
N TYR A 217 -8.17 1.15 -9.54
CA TYR A 217 -7.03 0.62 -10.30
C TYR A 217 -7.42 0.18 -11.71
N GLY A 218 -8.65 -0.32 -11.90
CA GLY A 218 -9.20 -0.64 -13.22
C GLY A 218 -9.47 0.58 -14.10
N SER A 219 -9.45 1.79 -13.52
CA SER A 219 -9.49 3.04 -14.28
C SER A 219 -8.11 3.55 -14.69
N ILE A 220 -7.02 2.89 -14.28
CA ILE A 220 -5.64 3.28 -14.61
C ILE A 220 -5.09 2.31 -15.66
N PHE A 221 -4.86 2.80 -16.87
CA PHE A 221 -4.28 2.02 -17.96
C PHE A 221 -2.99 2.63 -18.47
N SER A 222 -2.22 1.85 -19.20
CA SER A 222 -0.94 2.25 -19.77
C SER A 222 -0.98 2.28 -21.30
N CYS A 223 -0.18 3.17 -21.88
CA CYS A 223 0.13 3.16 -23.30
C CYS A 223 1.58 2.68 -23.49
N THR A 224 1.78 1.67 -24.34
CA THR A 224 3.10 1.10 -24.63
C THR A 224 3.74 1.81 -25.84
N LYS A 225 5.07 1.66 -26.00
CA LYS A 225 5.86 2.35 -27.03
C LYS A 225 5.41 2.10 -28.47
N ASN A 226 4.70 1.01 -28.74
CA ASN A 226 4.50 0.51 -30.11
C ASN A 226 3.05 0.42 -30.58
N ASN A 227 2.04 0.81 -29.79
CA ASN A 227 0.64 0.68 -30.22
C ASN A 227 -0.27 1.87 -29.85
N ILE A 228 -1.15 2.17 -30.79
CA ILE A 228 -2.39 2.96 -30.64
C ILE A 228 -3.27 2.30 -29.54
N PRO A 229 -4.19 3.02 -28.87
CA PRO A 229 -4.98 2.55 -27.71
C PRO A 229 -5.98 1.40 -27.98
N THR A 230 -5.77 0.55 -28.98
CA THR A 230 -6.71 -0.53 -29.34
C THR A 230 -6.75 -1.67 -28.32
N ASN A 231 -5.72 -1.82 -27.47
CA ASN A 231 -5.76 -2.75 -26.34
C ASN A 231 -5.09 -2.14 -25.09
N PRO A 232 -5.87 -1.52 -24.18
CA PRO A 232 -5.32 -0.93 -22.96
C PRO A 232 -4.70 -2.03 -22.08
N CYS A 233 -3.44 -1.84 -21.67
CA CYS A 233 -2.80 -2.71 -20.69
C CYS A 233 -2.98 -2.12 -19.28
N PHE A 234 -3.30 -2.96 -18.31
CA PHE A 234 -3.55 -2.58 -16.92
C PHE A 234 -2.50 -3.20 -15.97
N PRO A 235 -1.21 -2.86 -16.12
CA PRO A 235 -0.13 -3.58 -15.45
C PRO A 235 -0.18 -3.42 -13.92
N ILE A 236 -0.61 -2.24 -13.44
CA ILE A 236 -0.77 -1.99 -12.01
C ILE A 236 -1.92 -2.78 -11.42
N TYR A 237 -3.07 -2.80 -12.10
CA TYR A 237 -4.20 -3.62 -11.73
C TYR A 237 -3.78 -5.09 -11.64
N ASN A 238 -3.16 -5.62 -12.70
CA ASN A 238 -2.72 -7.02 -12.76
C ASN A 238 -1.75 -7.35 -11.63
N LEU A 239 -0.78 -6.46 -11.38
CA LEU A 239 0.19 -6.64 -10.32
C LEU A 239 -0.45 -6.65 -8.93
N TYR A 240 -1.26 -5.63 -8.63
CA TYR A 240 -1.86 -5.48 -7.30
C TYR A 240 -2.89 -6.57 -7.01
N VAL A 241 -3.69 -6.96 -8.01
CA VAL A 241 -4.64 -8.08 -7.91
C VAL A 241 -3.89 -9.39 -7.71
N THR A 242 -2.81 -9.66 -8.45
CA THR A 242 -2.03 -10.89 -8.28
C THR A 242 -1.49 -11.02 -6.85
N VAL A 243 -0.87 -9.96 -6.32
CA VAL A 243 -0.33 -9.99 -4.94
C VAL A 243 -1.46 -10.09 -3.91
N PHE A 244 -2.60 -9.43 -4.15
CA PHE A 244 -3.76 -9.52 -3.27
C PHE A 244 -4.37 -10.92 -3.26
N ASP A 245 -4.55 -11.54 -4.42
CA ASP A 245 -5.06 -12.91 -4.57
C ASP A 245 -4.14 -13.89 -3.84
N MET A 246 -2.82 -13.73 -3.95
CA MET A 246 -1.87 -14.52 -3.17
C MET A 246 -2.03 -14.33 -1.67
N ALA A 247 -2.30 -13.10 -1.23
CA ALA A 247 -2.47 -12.77 0.18
C ALA A 247 -3.74 -13.35 0.79
N ILE A 248 -4.82 -13.53 0.02
CA ILE A 248 -6.08 -14.14 0.48
C ILE A 248 -6.18 -15.64 0.19
N TYR A 249 -5.30 -16.18 -0.66
CA TYR A 249 -5.33 -17.58 -1.04
C TYR A 249 -4.99 -18.50 0.14
N ILE A 250 -5.84 -19.51 0.36
CA ILE A 250 -5.59 -20.63 1.26
C ILE A 250 -5.49 -21.89 0.40
N ASN A 251 -4.38 -22.63 0.54
CA ASN A 251 -4.25 -23.93 -0.10
C ASN A 251 -5.08 -24.98 0.66
N LYS A 252 -6.40 -25.02 0.38
CA LYS A 252 -7.37 -25.91 1.04
C LYS A 252 -7.27 -27.37 0.59
N ASN A 253 -6.83 -27.61 -0.65
CA ASN A 253 -6.96 -28.90 -1.35
C ASN A 253 -5.62 -29.54 -1.70
N GLU A 254 -4.51 -29.13 -1.05
CA GLU A 254 -3.16 -29.58 -1.43
C GLU A 254 -2.86 -29.36 -2.92
N ILE A 255 -3.35 -28.25 -3.49
CA ILE A 255 -2.93 -27.79 -4.82
C ILE A 255 -1.41 -27.76 -4.84
N ASN A 256 -0.82 -28.21 -5.94
CA ASN A 256 0.62 -28.21 -6.14
C ASN A 256 1.17 -26.80 -5.89
N ILE A 257 1.71 -26.60 -4.69
CA ILE A 257 2.14 -25.29 -4.21
C ILE A 257 3.28 -24.75 -5.08
N GLU A 258 4.09 -25.64 -5.66
CA GLU A 258 5.18 -25.26 -6.56
C GLU A 258 4.65 -24.77 -7.91
N GLU A 259 3.60 -25.39 -8.44
CA GLU A 259 2.92 -24.91 -9.64
C GLU A 259 2.27 -23.54 -9.39
N TYR A 260 1.58 -23.38 -8.26
CA TYR A 260 1.00 -22.10 -7.86
C TYR A 260 2.06 -20.99 -7.75
N LYS A 261 3.18 -21.28 -7.08
CA LYS A 261 4.32 -20.35 -6.99
C LYS A 261 4.84 -19.96 -8.36
N LYS A 262 5.00 -20.92 -9.26
CA LYS A 262 5.48 -20.69 -10.63
C LYS A 262 4.55 -19.74 -11.38
N ILE A 263 3.24 -20.04 -11.39
CA ILE A 263 2.23 -19.21 -12.06
C ILE A 263 2.20 -17.79 -11.46
N ALA A 264 2.24 -17.66 -10.14
CA ALA A 264 2.22 -16.36 -9.49
C ALA A 264 3.49 -15.54 -9.80
N LYS A 265 4.67 -16.18 -9.81
CA LYS A 265 5.93 -15.56 -10.21
C LYS A 265 5.89 -15.09 -11.66
N GLU A 266 5.38 -15.90 -12.58
CA GLU A 266 5.21 -15.54 -13.99
C GLU A 266 4.28 -14.33 -14.15
N LYS A 267 3.13 -14.29 -13.46
CA LYS A 267 2.22 -13.13 -13.50
C LYS A 267 2.86 -11.83 -12.98
N ILE A 268 3.60 -11.89 -11.88
CA ILE A 268 4.30 -10.72 -11.32
C ILE A 268 5.40 -10.26 -12.28
N LYS A 269 6.10 -11.21 -12.93
CA LYS A 269 7.12 -10.94 -13.94
C LYS A 269 6.52 -10.26 -15.17
N GLU A 270 5.46 -10.81 -15.74
CA GLU A 270 4.73 -10.22 -16.88
C GLU A 270 4.30 -8.78 -16.56
N ALA A 271 3.74 -8.56 -15.37
CA ALA A 271 3.38 -7.22 -14.93
C ALA A 271 4.59 -6.29 -14.80
N LEU A 272 5.75 -6.77 -14.32
CA LEU A 272 6.99 -5.99 -14.28
C LEU A 272 7.51 -5.64 -15.69
N ASP A 273 7.45 -6.58 -16.62
CA ASP A 273 7.86 -6.35 -18.01
C ASP A 273 6.94 -5.34 -18.70
N ASP A 274 5.64 -5.41 -18.44
CA ASP A 274 4.70 -4.37 -18.88
C ASP A 274 5.04 -3.01 -18.27
N LEU A 275 5.34 -2.93 -16.96
CA LEU A 275 5.77 -1.69 -16.29
C LEU A 275 7.01 -1.08 -16.95
N LYS A 276 7.99 -1.91 -17.32
CA LYS A 276 9.20 -1.52 -18.06
C LYS A 276 8.89 -0.93 -19.44
N ALA A 277 7.80 -1.38 -20.07
CA ALA A 277 7.38 -0.94 -21.39
C ALA A 277 6.47 0.31 -21.39
N ILE A 278 5.99 0.77 -20.22
CA ILE A 278 5.10 1.93 -20.10
C ILE A 278 5.80 3.20 -20.58
N LYS A 279 5.15 3.90 -21.52
CA LYS A 279 5.51 5.27 -21.91
C LYS A 279 4.77 6.31 -21.07
N SER A 280 3.48 6.08 -20.84
CA SER A 280 2.62 6.96 -20.07
C SER A 280 1.49 6.16 -19.41
N LEU A 281 1.04 6.65 -18.25
CA LEU A 281 -0.20 6.23 -17.62
C LEU A 281 -1.31 7.19 -18.02
N SER A 282 -2.50 6.62 -18.22
CA SER A 282 -3.72 7.32 -18.60
C SER A 282 -4.86 6.88 -17.69
N ILE A 283 -5.87 7.74 -17.58
CA ILE A 283 -7.06 7.50 -16.76
C ILE A 283 -8.25 7.31 -17.68
N SER A 284 -9.01 6.26 -17.46
CA SER A 284 -10.26 6.00 -18.18
C SER A 284 -11.30 7.04 -17.79
N ASN A 285 -12.02 7.57 -18.79
CA ASN A 285 -13.18 8.43 -18.57
C ASN A 285 -14.41 7.64 -18.06
N THR A 286 -14.34 6.31 -18.13
CA THR A 286 -15.34 5.39 -17.59
C THR A 286 -14.79 4.71 -16.36
N VAL A 287 -15.54 4.75 -15.26
CA VAL A 287 -15.23 4.02 -14.03
C VAL A 287 -15.80 2.62 -14.15
N LEU A 288 -15.02 1.59 -13.84
CA LEU A 288 -15.54 0.23 -13.83
C LEU A 288 -16.44 0.03 -12.60
N ASP A 289 -17.55 -0.66 -12.82
CA ASP A 289 -18.56 -0.88 -11.81
C ASP A 289 -18.02 -1.67 -10.61
N SER A 290 -18.46 -1.24 -9.43
CA SER A 290 -18.34 -1.99 -8.19
C SER A 290 -19.55 -1.71 -7.32
N LYS A 291 -19.82 -2.55 -6.33
CA LYS A 291 -20.98 -2.36 -5.45
C LYS A 291 -20.97 -0.98 -4.76
N ILE A 292 -19.81 -0.54 -4.27
CA ILE A 292 -19.66 0.76 -3.62
C ILE A 292 -19.87 1.89 -4.63
N TYR A 293 -19.23 1.83 -5.80
CA TYR A 293 -19.36 2.84 -6.84
C TYR A 293 -20.83 3.01 -7.25
N ASN A 294 -21.52 1.91 -7.58
CA ASN A 294 -22.92 1.91 -7.99
C ASN A 294 -23.85 2.43 -6.88
N ASP A 295 -23.50 2.22 -5.62
CA ASP A 295 -24.28 2.70 -4.48
C ASP A 295 -24.15 4.21 -4.26
N ILE A 296 -22.94 4.77 -4.43
CA ILE A 296 -22.67 6.20 -4.26
C ILE A 296 -23.08 7.01 -5.48
N GLU A 297 -22.95 6.46 -6.69
CA GLU A 297 -23.34 7.09 -7.95
C GLU A 297 -24.82 7.47 -7.98
N LYS A 298 -25.67 6.65 -7.36
CA LYS A 298 -27.11 6.89 -7.21
C LYS A 298 -27.47 7.99 -6.21
N THR A 299 -26.48 8.65 -5.60
CA THR A 299 -26.72 9.70 -4.59
C THR A 299 -26.66 11.08 -5.26
N ASN A 300 -27.64 11.94 -4.96
CA ASN A 300 -27.79 13.26 -5.61
C ASN A 300 -26.55 14.19 -5.48
N ASN A 301 -25.67 13.94 -4.52
CA ASN A 301 -24.46 14.73 -4.26
C ASN A 301 -23.18 14.13 -4.86
N PHE A 302 -23.28 13.02 -5.60
CA PHE A 302 -22.15 12.43 -6.30
C PHE A 302 -21.95 13.06 -7.68
N ASN A 303 -20.69 13.25 -8.06
CA ASN A 303 -20.32 13.74 -9.38
C ASN A 303 -19.18 12.88 -9.92
N VAL A 304 -19.45 12.12 -10.98
CA VAL A 304 -18.50 11.18 -11.59
C VAL A 304 -17.25 11.89 -12.14
N GLN A 305 -17.40 13.07 -12.74
CA GLN A 305 -16.26 13.83 -13.25
C GLN A 305 -15.35 14.29 -12.11
N MET A 306 -15.93 14.74 -11.00
CA MET A 306 -15.16 15.08 -9.80
C MET A 306 -14.50 13.85 -9.17
N PHE A 307 -15.15 12.68 -9.20
CA PHE A 307 -14.56 11.43 -8.75
C PHE A 307 -13.31 11.09 -9.57
N ILE A 308 -13.44 11.06 -10.90
CA ILE A 308 -12.34 10.76 -11.82
C ILE A 308 -11.22 11.78 -11.65
N ALA A 309 -11.53 13.08 -11.60
CA ALA A 309 -10.52 14.14 -11.52
C ALA A 309 -9.84 14.28 -10.15
N ASN A 310 -10.51 13.93 -9.05
CA ASN A 310 -9.99 14.16 -7.69
C ASN A 310 -9.49 12.89 -6.99
N LEU A 311 -9.89 11.70 -7.42
CA LEU A 311 -9.49 10.45 -6.78
C LEU A 311 -8.36 9.79 -7.55
N ILE A 312 -8.61 9.43 -8.81
CA ILE A 312 -7.73 8.55 -9.60
C ILE A 312 -6.33 9.15 -9.83
N PRO A 313 -6.14 10.44 -10.19
CA PRO A 313 -4.82 11.01 -10.42
C PRO A 313 -3.88 10.92 -9.22
N TYR A 314 -4.42 10.93 -8.00
CA TYR A 314 -3.60 10.87 -6.80
C TYR A 314 -3.12 9.45 -6.48
N TYR A 315 -3.85 8.42 -6.93
CA TYR A 315 -3.34 7.05 -6.95
C TYR A 315 -2.27 6.89 -8.05
N VAL A 316 -2.46 7.51 -9.23
CA VAL A 316 -1.50 7.46 -10.35
C VAL A 316 -0.17 8.14 -10.01
N ALA A 317 -0.16 9.27 -9.32
CA ALA A 317 1.05 10.06 -9.06
C ALA A 317 2.20 9.29 -8.38
N PRO A 318 2.01 8.59 -7.24
CA PRO A 318 3.09 7.79 -6.63
C PRO A 318 3.53 6.64 -7.54
N ILE A 319 2.58 5.97 -8.20
CA ILE A 319 2.87 4.87 -9.13
C ILE A 319 3.76 5.34 -10.29
N HIS A 320 3.42 6.48 -10.90
CA HIS A 320 4.18 7.08 -11.98
C HIS A 320 5.63 7.35 -11.55
N SER A 321 5.84 7.85 -10.31
CA SER A 321 7.19 8.07 -9.78
C SER A 321 8.00 6.78 -9.64
N PHE A 322 7.36 5.67 -9.23
CA PHE A 322 8.05 4.38 -9.11
C PHE A 322 8.37 3.79 -10.47
N ILE A 323 7.42 3.79 -11.41
CA ILE A 323 7.65 3.34 -12.79
C ILE A 323 8.74 4.16 -13.46
N ALA A 324 8.73 5.49 -13.31
CA ALA A 324 9.78 6.34 -13.85
C ALA A 324 11.17 5.96 -13.31
N THR A 325 11.26 5.53 -12.04
CA THR A 325 12.51 5.03 -11.46
C THR A 325 12.89 3.66 -12.04
N ILE A 326 11.93 2.73 -12.15
CA ILE A 326 12.13 1.40 -12.76
C ILE A 326 12.65 1.52 -14.21
N ASN A 327 12.13 2.49 -14.96
CA ASN A 327 12.42 2.68 -16.39
C ASN A 327 13.66 3.53 -16.66
N GLN A 328 14.35 4.02 -15.61
CA GLN A 328 15.55 4.83 -15.80
C GLN A 328 16.67 4.03 -16.50
N PRO A 329 17.34 4.60 -17.52
CA PRO A 329 18.53 4.00 -18.10
C PRO A 329 19.64 3.82 -17.07
N ASN A 330 20.43 2.77 -17.23
CA ASN A 330 21.53 2.47 -16.31
C ASN A 330 22.58 3.58 -16.32
N GLY A 331 23.05 3.98 -15.14
CA GLY A 331 24.05 5.03 -14.97
C GLY A 331 23.50 6.45 -14.74
N LEU A 332 22.19 6.67 -14.86
CA LEU A 332 21.57 7.93 -14.45
C LEU A 332 21.25 7.91 -12.95
N PHE A 333 22.06 8.61 -12.17
CA PHE A 333 21.87 8.72 -10.72
C PHE A 333 20.56 9.46 -10.39
N ASN A 334 19.72 8.84 -9.56
CA ASN A 334 18.54 9.48 -9.00
C ASN A 334 18.97 10.57 -8.00
N MET A 335 18.97 11.83 -8.45
CA MET A 335 19.27 13.00 -7.62
C MET A 335 18.39 13.09 -6.36
N GLN A 336 17.14 12.60 -6.41
CA GLN A 336 16.22 12.59 -5.26
C GLN A 336 16.63 11.54 -4.20
N SER A 337 17.13 10.38 -4.63
CA SER A 337 17.66 9.32 -3.74
C SER A 337 18.94 9.79 -3.04
N ILE A 338 19.83 10.46 -3.78
CA ILE A 338 21.04 11.09 -3.22
C ILE A 338 20.64 12.21 -2.24
N LYS A 339 19.72 13.10 -2.63
CA LYS A 339 19.24 14.18 -1.77
C LYS A 339 18.65 13.64 -0.46
N ASN A 340 17.80 12.62 -0.51
CA ASN A 340 17.18 12.04 0.69
C ASN A 340 18.19 11.30 1.58
N LYS A 341 19.21 10.65 1.01
CA LYS A 341 20.29 10.02 1.79
C LYS A 341 21.25 11.05 2.40
N PHE A 342 21.55 12.15 1.71
CA PHE A 342 22.51 13.16 2.17
C PHE A 342 21.90 14.21 3.12
N VAL A 343 20.64 14.59 2.95
CA VAL A 343 19.94 15.50 3.89
C VAL A 343 19.87 14.90 5.30
N ASN A 344 19.87 13.57 5.43
CA ASN A 344 19.91 12.89 6.72
C ASN A 344 21.32 12.75 7.32
N ILE A 345 22.40 13.05 6.58
CA ILE A 345 23.78 12.85 7.02
C ILE A 345 24.50 14.19 7.27
N VAL A 346 24.17 15.25 6.53
CA VAL A 346 24.95 16.50 6.57
C VAL A 346 24.04 17.72 6.58
N GLY A 347 23.98 18.41 7.72
CA GLY A 347 23.12 19.57 7.96
C GLY A 347 23.64 20.91 7.41
N SER A 348 24.40 20.95 6.32
CA SER A 348 24.86 22.23 5.75
C SER A 348 24.64 22.33 4.24
N GLU A 349 24.01 23.43 3.81
CA GLU A 349 23.70 23.74 2.40
C GLU A 349 24.96 23.86 1.53
N THR A 350 26.11 24.22 2.12
CA THR A 350 27.40 24.34 1.44
C THR A 350 27.92 22.99 0.91
N THR A 351 27.65 21.89 1.60
CA THR A 351 28.08 20.55 1.17
C THR A 351 27.23 20.03 0.01
N LEU A 352 25.95 20.38 -0.03
CA LEU A 352 25.03 20.04 -1.14
C LEU A 352 25.43 20.73 -2.45
N ILE A 353 25.91 21.98 -2.38
CA ILE A 353 26.40 22.72 -3.55
C ILE A 353 27.68 22.08 -4.09
N LEU A 354 28.65 21.77 -3.23
CA LEU A 354 29.90 21.09 -3.62
C LEU A 354 29.65 19.72 -4.25
N LEU A 355 28.73 18.93 -3.69
CA LEU A 355 28.33 17.64 -4.28
C LEU A 355 27.60 17.82 -5.63
N GLY A 356 26.74 18.84 -5.75
CA GLY A 356 26.10 19.19 -7.01
C GLY A 356 27.11 19.49 -8.11
N VAL A 357 28.15 20.27 -7.79
CA VAL A 357 29.25 20.58 -8.71
C VAL A 357 30.03 19.32 -9.08
N CYS A 358 30.41 18.47 -8.12
CA CYS A 358 31.12 17.22 -8.41
C CYS A 358 30.33 16.28 -9.32
N ILE A 359 29.01 16.17 -9.11
CA ILE A 359 28.12 15.32 -9.91
C ILE A 359 27.98 15.87 -11.34
N VAL A 360 27.86 17.18 -11.51
CA VAL A 360 27.85 17.82 -12.85
C VAL A 360 29.18 17.54 -13.55
N CYS A 361 30.31 17.66 -12.86
CA CYS A 361 31.63 17.36 -13.43
C CYS A 361 31.77 15.89 -13.86
N VAL A 362 31.28 14.93 -13.08
CA VAL A 362 31.33 13.49 -13.42
C VAL A 362 30.44 13.16 -14.62
N ASN A 363 29.24 13.75 -14.68
CA ASN A 363 28.33 13.57 -15.82
C ASN A 363 28.88 14.21 -17.09
N LEU A 364 29.46 15.41 -16.98
CA LEU A 364 30.10 16.10 -18.12
C LEU A 364 31.32 15.32 -18.63
N SER A 365 32.14 14.76 -17.72
CA SER A 365 33.28 13.92 -18.10
C SER A 365 32.84 12.62 -18.79
N SER A 366 31.79 11.97 -18.29
CA SER A 366 31.23 10.76 -18.91
C SER A 366 30.65 11.05 -20.30
N TYR A 367 29.95 12.18 -20.45
CA TYR A 367 29.42 12.65 -21.72
C TYR A 367 30.53 12.93 -22.76
N LEU A 368 31.61 13.59 -22.33
CA LEU A 368 32.75 13.88 -23.20
C LEU A 368 33.48 12.60 -23.67
N LYS A 369 33.64 11.61 -22.79
CA LYS A 369 34.20 10.29 -23.17
C LYS A 369 33.33 9.55 -24.19
N LEU A 370 32.01 9.60 -24.03
CA LEU A 370 31.07 9.03 -24.99
C LEU A 370 31.17 9.70 -26.36
N ARG A 371 31.35 11.03 -26.39
CA ARG A 371 31.49 11.80 -27.64
C ARG A 371 32.80 11.48 -28.38
N GLN A 372 33.90 11.24 -27.65
CA GLN A 372 35.19 10.86 -28.23
C GLN A 372 35.20 9.46 -28.85
N ASN A 373 34.31 8.57 -28.44
CA ASN A 373 34.20 7.22 -29.02
C ASN A 373 33.29 7.17 -30.26
N ILE A 374 32.67 8.29 -30.65
CA ILE A 374 31.73 8.40 -31.78
C ILE A 374 32.37 9.16 -32.97
N GLN A 375 33.54 9.79 -32.76
CA GLN A 375 34.38 10.37 -33.82
C GLN A 375 35.56 9.45 -34.10
#